data_AF-A0A3N5NUT8-F1
#
_entry.id   AF-A0A3N5NUT8-F1
#
_cell.length_a   1.000
_cell.length_b   1.000
_cell.length_c   1.000
_cell.angle_alpha   90.00
_cell.angle_beta   90.00
_cell.angle_gamma   90.00
#
_symmetry.space_group_name_H-M   'P 1'
#
loop_
_entity.id
_entity.type
_entity.pdbx_description
1 polymer ?
#
loop_
_entity_poly.entity_id
_entity_poly.type
_entity_poly.pdbx_seq_one_letter_code
_entity_poly.pdbx_strand_id
1 'polypeptide(L)'
;MPTPGPVNESAPHADPAMDPAEILTSRLEQLRNRDYMKTVLQRALDDLSPRTVEVRDFEITYCKVKPWRDVSLALSVDSHYGHSGDSCRQFVSGSMWASLDDARTHWREEVASAADGFEGDQGHDARARASAVFVPELATVLRLFPADSVLTGLGPATDLASMTALLSESLPECRDEGWRMRDLEVEPVHYKPARLCTLRYSLTLDHPTGGESRRVHLFGKVYRDNRWEQSYETLATTSNAAAASGGAWHAARPIAVVPEWRFLVQSAVPGERFRQALADLTVDDARPDQLRQVAGHLEAVARAVRSMQRAPVAQGPRLDFAALFAAQQRNLDYLGGVHDGTARELERLRREIERVAAATPASDLVLSHGDFAHGNVMLHGNEVGIIDFDRMGQAEPAYDVAYFLTHLTSFTLRHPRRAAHMRPLCDHFRAAYLELAPEVSPRRLALYEALDLSAYVLRNFRKQSHQARWLKWASGQIESAWERLDHAARVGRDS
;
A
#
# COMPACT_ATOMS: atom_id res chain seq x y z
N MET A 1 28.61 16.45 -49.08
CA MET A 1 29.47 16.91 -47.97
C MET A 1 28.99 18.27 -47.48
N PRO A 2 28.04 18.32 -46.53
CA PRO A 2 27.87 19.45 -45.63
C PRO A 2 28.45 19.09 -44.24
N THR A 3 29.21 20.04 -43.69
CA THR A 3 29.85 19.97 -42.37
C THR A 3 28.83 19.82 -41.24
N PRO A 4 29.06 18.94 -40.25
CA PRO A 4 28.24 18.91 -39.04
C PRO A 4 28.60 20.11 -38.14
N GLY A 5 27.60 20.92 -37.79
CA GLY A 5 27.73 21.96 -36.77
C GLY A 5 27.98 21.36 -35.38
N PRO A 6 28.57 22.13 -34.45
CA PRO A 6 28.94 21.61 -33.14
C PRO A 6 27.69 21.21 -32.36
N VAL A 7 27.66 19.95 -31.95
CA VAL A 7 26.72 19.43 -30.96
C VAL A 7 27.00 20.18 -29.66
N ASN A 8 25.99 20.88 -29.15
CA ASN A 8 26.06 21.54 -27.86
C ASN A 8 25.99 20.46 -26.76
N GLU A 9 27.14 19.84 -26.48
CA GLU A 9 27.35 18.97 -25.32
C GLU A 9 27.30 19.83 -24.05
N SER A 10 26.10 20.04 -23.52
CA SER A 10 25.90 20.51 -22.16
C SER A 10 25.03 19.53 -21.40
N ALA A 11 25.49 18.28 -21.35
CA ALA A 11 25.16 17.41 -20.23
C ALA A 11 25.98 17.90 -19.02
N PRO A 12 25.39 18.04 -17.82
CA PRO A 12 26.17 18.37 -16.64
C PRO A 12 27.17 17.24 -16.40
N HIS A 13 28.46 17.52 -16.64
CA HIS A 13 29.54 16.66 -16.17
C HIS A 13 29.42 16.55 -14.66
N ALA A 14 29.18 15.34 -14.16
CA ALA A 14 29.18 15.05 -12.74
C ALA A 14 30.59 15.36 -12.19
N ASP A 15 30.66 16.29 -11.24
CA ASP A 15 31.86 16.55 -10.46
C ASP A 15 32.19 15.28 -9.65
N PRO A 16 33.38 14.67 -9.81
CA PRO A 16 33.75 13.44 -9.10
C PRO A 16 33.81 13.57 -7.56
N ALA A 17 33.58 14.78 -7.02
CA ALA A 17 33.49 15.06 -5.59
C ALA A 17 32.06 15.08 -5.02
N MET A 18 31.00 14.99 -5.84
CA MET A 18 29.62 15.04 -5.35
C MET A 18 29.15 13.69 -4.78
N ASP A 19 28.47 13.75 -3.63
CA ASP A 19 27.85 12.58 -2.99
C ASP A 19 26.83 11.95 -3.97
N PRO A 20 26.88 10.62 -4.23
CA PRO A 20 25.87 9.91 -5.00
C PRO A 20 24.42 10.24 -4.59
N ALA A 21 24.18 10.52 -3.31
CA ALA A 21 22.88 10.94 -2.81
C ALA A 21 22.45 12.32 -3.35
N GLU A 22 23.39 13.27 -3.46
CA GLU A 22 23.14 14.61 -4.02
C GLU A 22 22.87 14.54 -5.53
N ILE A 23 23.63 13.72 -6.25
CA ILE A 23 23.42 13.47 -7.69
C ILE A 23 22.01 12.92 -7.93
N LEU A 24 21.61 11.88 -7.19
CA LEU A 24 20.29 11.29 -7.31
C LEU A 24 19.19 12.29 -6.94
N THR A 25 19.42 13.13 -5.93
CA THR A 25 18.47 14.17 -5.53
C THR A 25 18.26 15.20 -6.65
N SER A 26 19.34 15.69 -7.26
CA SER A 26 19.25 16.62 -8.39
C SER A 26 18.51 16.00 -9.59
N ARG A 27 18.77 14.72 -9.92
CA ARG A 27 18.05 14.02 -10.99
C ARG A 27 16.57 13.83 -10.67
N LEU A 28 16.21 13.56 -9.41
CA LEU A 28 14.81 13.48 -8.99
C LEU A 28 14.06 14.81 -9.17
N GLU A 29 14.73 15.95 -9.07
CA GLU A 29 14.11 17.26 -9.36
C GLU A 29 13.70 17.37 -10.83
N GLN A 30 14.45 16.76 -11.75
CA GLN A 30 14.11 16.76 -13.18
C GLN A 30 12.81 15.99 -13.46
N LEU A 31 12.47 14.98 -12.65
CA LEU A 31 11.19 14.27 -12.75
C LEU A 31 9.98 15.18 -12.49
N ARG A 32 10.18 16.33 -11.84
CA ARG A 32 9.12 17.32 -11.58
C ARG A 32 8.82 18.19 -12.79
N ASN A 33 9.72 18.25 -13.78
CA ASN A 33 9.49 18.96 -15.03
C ASN A 33 8.61 18.09 -15.95
N ARG A 34 7.31 18.39 -15.99
CA ARG A 34 6.32 17.57 -16.70
C ARG A 34 6.57 17.54 -18.21
N ASP A 35 6.89 18.66 -18.85
CA ASP A 35 7.06 18.72 -20.31
C ASP A 35 8.31 17.96 -20.76
N TYR A 36 9.38 18.10 -19.97
CA TYR A 36 10.59 17.31 -20.17
C TYR A 36 10.31 15.81 -20.04
N MET A 37 9.66 15.39 -18.95
CA MET A 37 9.34 13.97 -18.74
C MET A 37 8.39 13.39 -19.79
N LYS A 38 7.41 14.16 -20.29
CA LYS A 38 6.56 13.72 -21.40
C LYS A 38 7.38 13.45 -22.66
N THR A 39 8.36 14.31 -22.96
CA THR A 39 9.27 14.13 -24.11
C THR A 39 10.13 12.87 -23.95
N VAL A 40 10.68 12.64 -22.75
CA VAL A 40 11.45 11.43 -22.42
C VAL A 40 10.59 10.18 -22.57
N LEU A 41 9.38 10.19 -22.00
CA LEU A 41 8.46 9.05 -22.06
C LEU A 41 7.98 8.77 -23.48
N GLN A 42 7.72 9.82 -24.29
CA GLN A 42 7.35 9.65 -25.70
C GLN A 42 8.43 8.90 -26.45
N ARG A 43 9.70 9.34 -26.36
CA ARG A 43 10.83 8.67 -27.00
C ARG A 43 10.98 7.22 -26.54
N ALA A 44 10.87 6.97 -25.24
CA ALA A 44 10.96 5.63 -24.70
C ALA A 44 9.82 4.72 -25.20
N LEU A 45 8.60 5.25 -25.32
CA LEU A 45 7.45 4.49 -25.81
C LEU A 45 7.49 4.27 -27.33
N ASP A 46 8.10 5.16 -28.11
CA ASP A 46 8.33 4.93 -29.54
C ASP A 46 9.18 3.66 -29.78
N ASP A 47 10.13 3.41 -28.88
CA ASP A 47 11.02 2.24 -28.91
C ASP A 47 10.39 0.99 -28.26
N LEU A 48 9.67 1.15 -27.14
CA LEU A 48 9.15 0.04 -26.33
C LEU A 48 7.74 -0.44 -26.75
N SER A 49 6.85 0.45 -27.20
CA SER A 49 5.41 0.18 -27.29
C SER A 49 4.98 -0.63 -28.51
N PRO A 50 4.19 -1.71 -28.32
CA PRO A 50 3.22 -2.33 -29.22
C PRO A 50 2.88 -1.70 -30.56
N ARG A 51 2.40 -0.49 -30.36
CA ARG A 51 1.62 0.34 -31.25
C ARG A 51 2.09 1.75 -31.04
N THR A 52 2.05 2.56 -32.08
CA THR A 52 2.33 3.98 -31.97
C THR A 52 1.36 4.61 -30.98
N VAL A 53 1.92 5.29 -29.98
CA VAL A 53 1.18 5.95 -28.91
C VAL A 53 1.64 7.40 -28.80
N GLU A 54 0.71 8.30 -28.48
CA GLU A 54 1.02 9.69 -28.15
C GLU A 54 0.80 9.92 -26.65
N VAL A 55 1.85 10.30 -25.94
CA VAL A 55 1.82 10.57 -24.49
C VAL A 55 1.07 11.87 -24.21
N ARG A 56 0.02 11.79 -23.39
CA ARG A 56 -0.76 12.95 -22.95
C ARG A 56 -0.34 13.42 -21.58
N ASP A 57 -0.25 12.51 -20.63
CA ASP A 57 0.16 12.82 -19.27
C ASP A 57 0.77 11.61 -18.57
N PHE A 58 1.34 11.84 -17.39
CA PHE A 58 1.87 10.77 -16.57
C PHE A 58 1.71 11.07 -15.07
N GLU A 59 1.71 10.00 -14.28
CA GLU A 59 1.75 10.03 -12.83
C GLU A 59 2.82 9.08 -12.32
N ILE A 60 3.63 9.53 -11.36
CA ILE A 60 4.59 8.67 -10.66
C ILE A 60 3.82 7.85 -9.63
N THR A 61 3.58 6.57 -9.91
CA THR A 61 2.84 5.66 -9.04
C THR A 61 3.71 5.00 -7.97
N TYR A 62 5.03 4.96 -8.19
CA TYR A 62 6.00 4.48 -7.23
C TYR A 62 7.34 5.22 -7.37
N CYS A 63 7.93 5.62 -6.24
CA CYS A 63 9.30 6.12 -6.19
C CYS A 63 9.96 5.67 -4.89
N LYS A 64 11.10 4.98 -5.00
CA LYS A 64 11.92 4.59 -3.84
C LYS A 64 13.37 4.96 -4.08
N VAL A 65 13.85 5.89 -3.27
CA VAL A 65 15.25 6.33 -3.24
C VAL A 65 16.06 5.42 -2.34
N LYS A 66 17.18 4.90 -2.86
CA LYS A 66 18.24 4.22 -2.09
C LYS A 66 19.50 5.06 -2.30
N PRO A 67 19.82 6.00 -1.39
CA PRO A 67 20.80 7.06 -1.63
C PRO A 67 22.17 6.59 -2.15
N TRP A 68 22.57 5.39 -1.73
CA TRP A 68 23.87 4.78 -2.03
C TRP A 68 23.87 3.87 -3.26
N ARG A 69 22.74 3.73 -3.95
CA ARG A 69 22.55 2.67 -4.94
C ARG A 69 21.79 3.12 -6.18
N ASP A 70 20.51 3.42 -6.03
CA ASP A 70 19.60 3.64 -7.14
C ASP A 70 18.29 4.33 -6.68
N VAL A 71 17.53 4.83 -7.66
CA VAL A 71 16.12 5.18 -7.50
C VAL A 71 15.31 4.20 -8.34
N SER A 72 14.32 3.55 -7.73
CA SER A 72 13.36 2.71 -8.44
C SER A 72 12.04 3.47 -8.63
N LEU A 73 11.53 3.52 -9.86
CA LEU A 73 10.37 4.31 -10.29
C LEU A 73 9.34 3.42 -10.98
N ALA A 74 8.05 3.70 -10.78
CA ALA A 74 6.99 3.26 -11.67
C ALA A 74 6.10 4.45 -12.02
N LEU A 75 5.68 4.53 -13.27
CA LEU A 75 4.86 5.58 -13.84
C LEU A 75 3.64 4.97 -14.52
N SER A 76 2.48 5.58 -14.31
CA SER A 76 1.32 5.41 -15.18
C SER A 76 1.38 6.51 -16.24
N VAL A 77 1.23 6.14 -17.51
CA VAL A 77 1.29 7.05 -18.65
C VAL A 77 -0.05 6.97 -19.38
N ASP A 78 -0.76 8.09 -19.42
CA ASP A 78 -1.99 8.22 -20.20
C ASP A 78 -1.61 8.60 -21.63
N SER A 79 -2.03 7.80 -22.60
CA SER A 79 -1.65 7.91 -24.01
C SER A 79 -2.85 7.71 -24.94
N HIS A 80 -2.73 8.08 -26.22
CA HIS A 80 -3.67 7.67 -27.27
C HIS A 80 -3.00 6.79 -28.31
N TYR A 81 -3.73 5.83 -28.87
CA TYR A 81 -3.23 5.09 -30.04
C TYR A 81 -3.24 6.00 -31.27
N GLY A 82 -2.10 6.08 -31.97
CA GLY A 82 -1.90 7.05 -33.06
C GLY A 82 -2.81 6.89 -34.27
N HIS A 83 -3.45 5.73 -34.46
CA HIS A 83 -4.39 5.48 -35.58
C HIS A 83 -5.86 5.67 -35.21
N SER A 84 -6.27 5.29 -34.00
CA SER A 84 -7.69 5.35 -33.60
C SER A 84 -8.04 6.56 -32.72
N GLY A 85 -7.05 7.16 -32.07
CA GLY A 85 -7.28 8.19 -31.05
C GLY A 85 -7.85 7.65 -29.74
N ASP A 86 -8.01 6.32 -29.60
CA ASP A 86 -8.52 5.73 -28.37
C ASP A 86 -7.52 5.93 -27.23
N SER A 87 -8.03 6.32 -26.06
CA SER A 87 -7.21 6.45 -24.85
C SER A 87 -6.74 5.08 -24.37
N CYS A 88 -5.48 4.97 -24.00
CA CYS A 88 -4.89 3.81 -23.36
C CYS A 88 -4.00 4.26 -22.20
N ARG A 89 -3.82 3.37 -21.22
CA ARG A 89 -2.94 3.59 -20.08
C ARG A 89 -1.82 2.57 -20.12
N GLN A 90 -0.59 3.06 -20.08
CA GLN A 90 0.62 2.25 -20.07
C GLN A 90 1.34 2.40 -18.74
N PHE A 91 2.02 1.34 -18.31
CA PHE A 91 2.84 1.39 -17.11
C PHE A 91 4.30 1.25 -17.49
N VAL A 92 5.12 2.20 -17.04
CA VAL A 92 6.56 2.23 -17.31
C VAL A 92 7.29 2.12 -15.99
N SER A 93 8.25 1.21 -15.89
CA SER A 93 9.16 1.17 -14.75
C SER A 93 10.53 1.73 -15.10
N GLY A 94 11.19 2.32 -14.12
CA GLY A 94 12.50 2.95 -14.27
C GLY A 94 13.44 2.56 -13.14
N SER A 95 14.70 2.37 -13.48
CA SER A 95 15.80 2.34 -12.52
C SER A 95 16.77 3.46 -12.89
N MET A 96 17.10 4.32 -11.94
CA MET A 96 17.95 5.49 -12.12
C MET A 96 19.17 5.37 -11.21
N TRP A 97 20.35 5.66 -11.75
CA TRP A 97 21.62 5.58 -11.04
C TRP A 97 22.30 6.96 -10.96
N ALA A 98 23.27 7.10 -10.05
CA ALA A 98 24.09 8.29 -9.97
C ALA A 98 25.03 8.39 -11.19
N SER A 99 25.63 7.26 -11.57
CA SER A 99 26.56 7.13 -12.69
C SER A 99 25.86 6.74 -13.99
N LEU A 100 26.26 7.38 -15.08
CA LEU A 100 25.83 7.02 -16.44
C LEU A 100 26.35 5.66 -16.86
N ASP A 101 27.58 5.32 -16.45
CA ASP A 101 28.22 4.05 -16.81
C ASP A 101 27.56 2.88 -16.09
N ASP A 102 27.14 3.07 -14.83
CA ASP A 102 26.38 2.06 -14.09
C ASP A 102 25.04 1.77 -14.79
N ALA A 103 24.31 2.83 -15.14
CA ALA A 103 23.03 2.71 -15.83
C ALA A 103 23.17 2.03 -17.20
N ARG A 104 24.22 2.39 -17.96
CA ARG A 104 24.52 1.77 -19.26
C ARG A 104 24.93 0.31 -19.14
N THR A 105 25.69 -0.03 -18.11
CA THR A 105 26.14 -1.41 -17.85
C THR A 105 24.93 -2.30 -17.55
N HIS A 106 24.07 -1.87 -16.64
CA HIS A 106 22.83 -2.60 -16.31
C HIS A 106 21.88 -2.72 -17.51
N TRP A 107 21.75 -1.69 -18.34
CA TRP A 107 20.97 -1.79 -19.57
C TRP A 107 21.50 -2.88 -20.52
N ARG A 108 22.82 -2.93 -20.72
CA ARG A 108 23.45 -3.92 -21.61
C ARG A 108 23.28 -5.34 -21.08
N GLU A 109 23.46 -5.55 -19.77
CA GLU A 109 23.23 -6.83 -19.12
C GLU A 109 21.79 -7.33 -19.31
N GLU A 110 20.82 -6.41 -19.19
CA GLU A 110 19.41 -6.74 -19.35
C GLU A 110 19.02 -7.04 -20.79
N VAL A 111 19.50 -6.26 -21.75
CA VAL A 111 19.26 -6.52 -23.18
C VAL A 111 19.90 -7.83 -23.61
N ALA A 112 21.10 -8.15 -23.13
CA ALA A 112 21.75 -9.42 -23.39
C ALA A 112 20.94 -10.60 -22.81
N SER A 113 20.50 -10.49 -21.56
CA SER A 113 19.69 -11.53 -20.91
C SER A 113 18.33 -11.75 -21.58
N ALA A 114 17.74 -10.71 -22.18
CA ALA A 114 16.47 -10.81 -22.89
C ALA A 114 16.61 -11.49 -24.27
N ALA A 115 17.77 -11.38 -24.92
CA ALA A 115 18.04 -12.02 -26.20
C ALA A 115 18.17 -13.55 -26.08
N ASP A 116 18.65 -14.06 -24.94
CA ASP A 116 18.80 -15.49 -24.68
C ASP A 116 17.47 -16.20 -24.31
N GLY A 117 16.39 -15.45 -24.05
CA GLY A 117 15.11 -15.97 -23.54
C GLY A 117 13.96 -16.07 -24.55
N PHE A 118 14.15 -15.67 -25.82
CA PHE A 118 13.10 -15.61 -26.85
C PHE A 118 13.32 -16.63 -27.98
N GLU A 119 13.06 -17.92 -27.72
CA GLU A 119 12.74 -18.91 -28.77
C GLU A 119 11.26 -19.29 -28.66
N GLY A 120 10.37 -18.53 -29.31
CA GLY A 120 8.92 -18.81 -29.27
C GLY A 120 8.09 -17.96 -30.25
N ASP A 121 7.66 -18.62 -31.32
CA ASP A 121 6.58 -18.35 -32.30
C ASP A 121 6.24 -16.88 -32.66
N GLN A 122 6.81 -16.40 -33.79
CA GLN A 122 6.47 -15.10 -34.37
C GLN A 122 5.35 -15.21 -35.42
N GLY A 123 4.15 -14.78 -35.03
CA GLY A 123 3.12 -14.34 -35.96
C GLY A 123 3.54 -13.02 -36.64
N HIS A 124 3.47 -13.01 -37.97
CA HIS A 124 3.86 -11.93 -38.87
C HIS A 124 3.15 -10.60 -38.52
N ASP A 125 3.87 -9.64 -37.90
CA ASP A 125 3.91 -8.18 -38.16
C ASP A 125 4.57 -7.35 -37.02
N ALA A 126 5.21 -7.98 -36.03
CA ALA A 126 5.81 -7.27 -34.89
C ALA A 126 7.32 -7.02 -35.12
N ARG A 127 7.73 -5.75 -35.22
CA ARG A 127 9.15 -5.37 -35.00
C ARG A 127 9.64 -6.05 -33.71
N ALA A 128 10.81 -6.70 -33.74
CA ALA A 128 11.50 -7.10 -32.52
C ALA A 128 11.78 -5.83 -31.70
N ARG A 129 11.04 -5.63 -30.62
CA ARG A 129 11.15 -4.43 -29.77
C ARG A 129 12.07 -4.69 -28.59
N ALA A 130 12.77 -3.65 -28.16
CA ALA A 130 13.63 -3.72 -26.99
C ALA A 130 12.78 -3.99 -25.72
N SER A 131 13.28 -4.81 -24.81
CA SER A 131 12.69 -5.01 -23.48
C SER A 131 12.91 -3.81 -22.55
N ALA A 132 13.95 -3.01 -22.83
CA ALA A 132 14.35 -1.85 -22.05
C ALA A 132 15.04 -0.79 -22.92
N VAL A 133 14.86 0.48 -22.57
CA VAL A 133 15.49 1.65 -23.22
C VAL A 133 16.36 2.39 -22.22
N PHE A 134 17.58 2.71 -22.62
CA PHE A 134 18.47 3.58 -21.86
C PHE A 134 18.19 5.04 -22.18
N VAL A 135 18.00 5.85 -21.13
CA VAL A 135 17.83 7.31 -21.17
C VAL A 135 19.07 7.94 -20.56
N PRO A 136 20.07 8.34 -21.37
CA PRO A 136 21.33 8.88 -20.88
C PRO A 136 21.15 10.12 -20.03
N GLU A 137 20.26 11.03 -20.41
CA GLU A 137 20.08 12.33 -19.73
C GLU A 137 19.70 12.14 -18.25
N LEU A 138 18.92 11.09 -17.97
CA LEU A 138 18.48 10.73 -16.62
C LEU A 138 19.32 9.63 -15.97
N ALA A 139 20.37 9.09 -16.64
CA ALA A 139 21.07 7.88 -16.20
C ALA A 139 20.07 6.77 -15.79
N THR A 140 19.06 6.57 -16.63
CA THR A 140 17.88 5.76 -16.30
C THR A 140 17.66 4.69 -17.35
N VAL A 141 17.24 3.50 -16.91
CA VAL A 141 16.74 2.43 -17.78
C VAL A 141 15.25 2.31 -17.58
N LEU A 142 14.49 2.49 -18.66
CA LEU A 142 13.03 2.40 -18.68
C LEU A 142 12.58 1.07 -19.31
N ARG A 143 11.50 0.50 -18.79
CA ARG A 143 10.90 -0.77 -19.22
C ARG A 143 9.39 -0.61 -19.32
N LEU A 144 8.79 -1.15 -20.36
CA LEU A 144 7.34 -1.18 -20.52
C LEU A 144 6.76 -2.41 -19.81
N PHE A 145 5.80 -2.20 -18.92
CA PHE A 145 5.08 -3.28 -18.26
C PHE A 145 4.41 -4.20 -19.30
N PRO A 146 4.47 -5.54 -19.16
CA PRO A 146 4.86 -6.30 -17.97
C PRO A 146 6.35 -6.70 -17.89
N ALA A 147 7.26 -6.07 -18.65
CA ALA A 147 8.68 -6.45 -18.62
C ALA A 147 9.34 -6.14 -17.25
N ASP A 148 9.68 -7.20 -16.52
CA ASP A 148 10.45 -7.19 -15.27
C ASP A 148 11.17 -8.54 -15.11
N SER A 149 12.48 -8.55 -15.31
CA SER A 149 13.30 -9.77 -15.27
C SER A 149 13.40 -10.40 -13.88
N VAL A 150 13.08 -9.65 -12.82
CA VAL A 150 13.14 -10.13 -11.44
C VAL A 150 11.78 -10.72 -11.02
N LEU A 151 10.67 -10.21 -11.55
CA LEU A 151 9.33 -10.77 -11.35
C LEU A 151 8.99 -11.78 -12.45
N THR A 152 9.63 -12.95 -12.39
CA THR A 152 9.53 -14.00 -13.43
C THR A 152 8.10 -14.47 -13.73
N GLY A 153 7.19 -14.42 -12.74
CA GLY A 153 5.78 -14.76 -12.93
C GLY A 153 4.93 -13.65 -13.54
N LEU A 154 5.46 -12.44 -13.77
CA LEU A 154 4.66 -11.29 -14.19
C LEU A 154 4.14 -11.43 -15.61
N GLY A 155 4.96 -11.97 -16.52
CA GLY A 155 4.56 -12.30 -17.89
C GLY A 155 3.30 -13.17 -17.92
N PRO A 156 3.34 -14.42 -17.43
CA PRO A 156 2.17 -15.30 -17.45
C PRO A 156 1.01 -14.78 -16.58
N ALA A 157 1.26 -14.06 -15.49
CA ALA A 157 0.20 -13.48 -14.66
C ALA A 157 -0.57 -12.32 -15.35
N THR A 158 -0.03 -11.76 -16.44
CA THR A 158 -0.68 -10.73 -17.26
C THR A 158 -1.16 -11.24 -18.62
N ASP A 159 -0.79 -12.46 -18.98
CA ASP A 159 -1.26 -13.12 -20.19
C ASP A 159 -2.69 -13.64 -20.01
N LEU A 160 -3.60 -13.19 -20.88
CA LEU A 160 -5.02 -13.51 -20.78
C LEU A 160 -5.30 -15.01 -20.96
N ALA A 161 -4.56 -15.70 -21.83
CA ALA A 161 -4.76 -17.13 -22.07
C ALA A 161 -4.34 -17.95 -20.84
N SER A 162 -3.14 -17.69 -20.32
CA SER A 162 -2.59 -18.32 -19.12
C SER A 162 -3.51 -18.12 -17.91
N MET A 163 -3.99 -16.89 -17.71
CA MET A 163 -4.88 -16.57 -16.59
C MET A 163 -6.30 -17.14 -16.77
N THR A 164 -6.83 -17.18 -18.00
CA THR A 164 -8.13 -17.81 -18.26
C THR A 164 -8.10 -19.30 -17.92
N ALA A 165 -7.03 -20.01 -18.32
CA ALA A 165 -6.84 -21.42 -17.99
C ALA A 165 -6.76 -21.63 -16.47
N LEU A 166 -5.85 -20.90 -15.80
CA LEU A 166 -5.65 -20.99 -14.35
C LEU A 166 -6.95 -20.73 -13.55
N LEU A 167 -7.66 -19.66 -13.89
CA LEU A 167 -8.85 -19.24 -13.15
C LEU A 167 -10.06 -20.13 -13.45
N SER A 168 -10.17 -20.71 -14.64
CA SER A 168 -11.23 -21.67 -14.95
C SER A 168 -11.11 -22.95 -14.13
N GLU A 169 -9.88 -23.38 -13.83
CA GLU A 169 -9.62 -24.56 -12.98
C GLU A 169 -9.72 -24.26 -11.48
N SER A 170 -9.43 -23.01 -11.07
CA SER A 170 -9.27 -22.65 -9.66
C SER A 170 -10.49 -21.99 -9.03
N LEU A 171 -11.30 -21.27 -9.81
CA LEU A 171 -12.49 -20.60 -9.29
C LEU A 171 -13.57 -21.63 -8.92
N PRO A 172 -14.09 -21.63 -7.67
CA PRO A 172 -15.16 -22.55 -7.27
C PRO A 172 -16.35 -22.50 -8.21
N GLU A 173 -16.65 -21.34 -8.77
CA GLU A 173 -17.88 -21.21 -9.54
C GLU A 173 -17.72 -21.72 -10.98
N CYS A 174 -16.51 -21.69 -11.52
CA CYS A 174 -16.20 -22.38 -12.77
C CYS A 174 -16.08 -23.90 -12.53
N ARG A 175 -15.34 -24.30 -11.49
CA ARG A 175 -15.00 -25.69 -11.19
C ARG A 175 -16.18 -26.52 -10.69
N ASP A 176 -16.96 -25.96 -9.77
CA ASP A 176 -17.98 -26.67 -8.99
C ASP A 176 -19.40 -26.36 -9.49
N GLU A 177 -19.66 -25.14 -9.96
CA GLU A 177 -20.99 -24.69 -10.41
C GLU A 177 -21.14 -24.64 -11.95
N GLY A 178 -20.06 -24.85 -12.71
CA GLY A 178 -20.08 -24.92 -14.18
C GLY A 178 -20.25 -23.58 -14.90
N TRP A 179 -20.00 -22.45 -14.22
CA TRP A 179 -19.98 -21.13 -14.85
C TRP A 179 -18.85 -21.04 -15.88
N ARG A 180 -19.06 -20.25 -16.93
CA ARG A 180 -18.06 -20.05 -17.98
C ARG A 180 -17.56 -18.62 -18.00
N MET A 181 -16.24 -18.48 -18.12
CA MET A 181 -15.62 -17.17 -18.27
C MET A 181 -15.85 -16.64 -19.69
N ARG A 182 -16.56 -15.52 -19.78
CA ARG A 182 -16.81 -14.81 -21.03
C ARG A 182 -15.73 -13.77 -21.33
N ASP A 183 -15.28 -13.07 -20.29
CA ASP A 183 -14.36 -11.96 -20.41
C ASP A 183 -13.44 -11.88 -19.18
N LEU A 184 -12.21 -11.42 -19.41
CA LEU A 184 -11.15 -11.26 -18.41
C LEU A 184 -10.33 -10.01 -18.70
N GLU A 185 -10.38 -9.05 -17.79
CA GLU A 185 -9.54 -7.86 -17.80
C GLU A 185 -8.48 -7.96 -16.70
N VAL A 186 -7.25 -7.51 -17.01
CA VAL A 186 -6.13 -7.47 -16.06
C VAL A 186 -5.63 -6.04 -15.91
N GLU A 187 -5.50 -5.56 -14.68
CA GLU A 187 -4.98 -4.21 -14.41
C GLU A 187 -3.97 -4.23 -13.26
N PRO A 188 -2.75 -3.67 -13.42
CA PRO A 188 -1.84 -3.50 -12.31
C PRO A 188 -2.32 -2.39 -11.37
N VAL A 189 -2.70 -2.78 -10.14
CA VAL A 189 -3.15 -1.85 -9.10
C VAL A 189 -2.01 -1.35 -8.22
N HIS A 190 -0.93 -2.13 -8.12
CA HIS A 190 0.25 -1.72 -7.36
C HIS A 190 1.51 -2.41 -7.86
N TYR A 191 2.43 -1.63 -8.43
CA TYR A 191 3.67 -2.16 -8.97
C TYR A 191 4.90 -1.55 -8.28
N LYS A 192 5.69 -2.40 -7.63
CA LYS A 192 7.01 -2.09 -7.08
C LYS A 192 8.04 -2.85 -7.94
N PRO A 193 8.70 -2.17 -8.89
CA PRO A 193 9.65 -2.81 -9.79
C PRO A 193 10.67 -3.67 -9.06
N ALA A 194 10.95 -4.84 -9.64
CA ALA A 194 11.84 -5.87 -9.13
C ALA A 194 11.52 -6.36 -7.69
N ARG A 195 10.28 -6.18 -7.22
CA ARG A 195 9.90 -6.53 -5.85
C ARG A 195 8.55 -7.20 -5.72
N LEU A 196 7.49 -6.58 -6.24
CA LEU A 196 6.12 -7.05 -6.07
C LEU A 196 5.23 -6.38 -7.12
N CYS A 197 4.33 -7.14 -7.73
CA CYS A 197 3.19 -6.58 -8.46
C CYS A 197 1.88 -7.12 -7.90
N THR A 198 0.90 -6.25 -7.72
CA THR A 198 -0.49 -6.62 -7.44
C THR A 198 -1.35 -6.28 -8.64
N LEU A 199 -2.04 -7.30 -9.16
CA LEU A 199 -2.91 -7.25 -10.33
C LEU A 199 -4.35 -7.40 -9.86
N ARG A 200 -5.28 -6.67 -10.49
CA ARG A 200 -6.72 -6.87 -10.38
C ARG A 200 -7.20 -7.61 -11.61
N TYR A 201 -7.94 -8.69 -11.40
CA TYR A 201 -8.67 -9.40 -12.45
C TYR A 201 -10.15 -9.05 -12.35
N SER A 202 -10.74 -8.60 -13.44
CA SER A 202 -12.19 -8.38 -13.54
C SER A 202 -12.75 -9.36 -14.55
N LEU A 203 -13.60 -10.27 -14.06
CA LEU A 203 -14.16 -11.35 -14.85
C LEU A 203 -15.65 -11.11 -15.09
N THR A 204 -16.14 -11.51 -16.26
CA THR A 204 -17.57 -11.80 -16.44
C THR A 204 -17.77 -13.29 -16.60
N LEU A 205 -18.61 -13.87 -15.74
CA LEU A 205 -18.98 -15.27 -15.76
C LEU A 205 -20.43 -15.41 -16.24
N ASP A 206 -20.69 -16.38 -17.11
CA ASP A 206 -22.03 -16.71 -17.60
C ASP A 206 -22.50 -18.04 -16.98
N HIS A 207 -23.76 -18.05 -16.53
CA HIS A 207 -24.42 -19.22 -15.98
C HIS A 207 -24.70 -20.23 -17.11
N PRO A 208 -24.45 -21.53 -16.92
CA PRO A 208 -24.52 -22.54 -17.98
C PRO A 208 -25.89 -22.69 -18.65
N THR A 209 -26.98 -22.41 -17.93
CA THR A 209 -28.37 -22.68 -18.40
C THR A 209 -29.33 -21.50 -18.23
N GLY A 210 -28.88 -20.38 -17.64
CA GLY A 210 -29.78 -19.35 -17.10
C GLY A 210 -29.78 -18.02 -17.83
N GLY A 211 -28.83 -17.79 -18.75
CA GLY A 211 -28.61 -16.47 -19.36
C GLY A 211 -28.19 -15.37 -18.36
N GLU A 212 -27.99 -15.72 -17.08
CA GLU A 212 -27.47 -14.85 -16.06
C GLU A 212 -25.96 -14.69 -16.24
N SER A 213 -25.49 -13.45 -16.13
CA SER A 213 -24.06 -13.15 -16.06
C SER A 213 -23.77 -12.41 -14.77
N ARG A 214 -22.60 -12.65 -14.18
CA ARG A 214 -22.14 -11.90 -13.01
C ARG A 214 -20.69 -11.46 -13.15
N ARG A 215 -20.35 -10.39 -12.45
CA ARG A 215 -18.97 -9.88 -12.39
C ARG A 215 -18.27 -10.35 -11.12
N VAL A 216 -17.04 -10.81 -11.28
CA VAL A 216 -16.18 -11.25 -10.17
C VAL A 216 -14.87 -10.46 -10.24
N HIS A 217 -14.38 -10.02 -9.07
CA HIS A 217 -13.09 -9.36 -8.95
C HIS A 217 -12.15 -10.21 -8.10
N LEU A 218 -10.91 -10.37 -8.58
CA LEU A 218 -9.83 -11.08 -7.88
C LEU A 218 -8.60 -10.19 -7.83
N PHE A 219 -7.67 -10.52 -6.92
CA PHE A 219 -6.38 -9.88 -6.83
C PHE A 219 -5.26 -10.92 -6.92
N GLY A 220 -4.34 -10.72 -7.85
CA GLY A 220 -3.11 -11.50 -7.96
C GLY A 220 -1.94 -10.75 -7.34
N LYS A 221 -1.04 -11.46 -6.66
CA LYS A 221 0.22 -10.90 -6.15
C LYS A 221 1.38 -11.72 -6.70
N VAL A 222 2.24 -11.09 -7.50
CA VAL A 222 3.48 -11.66 -8.05
C VAL A 222 4.65 -11.20 -7.19
N TYR A 223 5.42 -12.14 -6.67
CA TYR A 223 6.54 -11.88 -5.77
C TYR A 223 7.88 -12.14 -6.44
N ARG A 224 8.90 -11.37 -6.08
CA ARG A 224 10.26 -11.65 -6.54
C ARG A 224 10.91 -12.88 -5.89
N ASP A 225 10.41 -13.32 -4.74
CA ASP A 225 11.04 -14.32 -3.88
C ASP A 225 9.98 -15.11 -3.09
N ASN A 226 10.40 -16.07 -2.27
CA ASN A 226 9.53 -17.00 -1.54
C ASN A 226 8.68 -16.36 -0.43
N ARG A 227 8.65 -15.02 -0.30
CA ARG A 227 7.70 -14.35 0.61
C ARG A 227 6.23 -14.62 0.25
N TRP A 228 5.94 -15.09 -0.96
CA TRP A 228 4.60 -15.56 -1.33
C TRP A 228 4.11 -16.70 -0.42
N GLU A 229 5.01 -17.57 0.07
CA GLU A 229 4.67 -18.69 0.97
C GLU A 229 4.07 -18.17 2.27
N GLN A 230 4.77 -17.25 2.93
CA GLN A 230 4.28 -16.61 4.15
C GLN A 230 2.98 -15.84 3.91
N SER A 231 2.86 -15.15 2.77
CA SER A 231 1.61 -14.46 2.41
C SER A 231 0.45 -15.42 2.19
N TYR A 232 0.68 -16.60 1.59
CA TYR A 232 -0.33 -17.63 1.44
C TYR A 232 -0.77 -18.21 2.79
N GLU A 233 0.17 -18.54 3.68
CA GLU A 233 -0.16 -19.01 5.04
C GLU A 233 -1.02 -17.98 5.80
N THR A 234 -0.61 -16.71 5.78
CA THR A 234 -1.38 -15.60 6.36
C THR A 234 -2.79 -15.51 5.77
N LEU A 235 -2.92 -15.59 4.43
CA LEU A 235 -4.20 -15.53 3.74
C LEU A 235 -5.11 -16.72 4.09
N ALA A 236 -4.57 -17.94 4.10
CA ALA A 236 -5.31 -19.15 4.45
C ALA A 236 -5.79 -19.12 5.90
N THR A 237 -4.91 -18.76 6.85
CA THR A 237 -5.25 -18.64 8.26
C THR A 237 -6.34 -17.60 8.51
N THR A 238 -6.21 -16.41 7.92
CA THR A 238 -7.18 -15.32 8.11
C THR A 238 -8.51 -15.60 7.41
N SER A 239 -8.49 -16.22 6.23
CA SER A 239 -9.69 -16.70 5.55
C SER A 239 -10.46 -17.72 6.40
N ASN A 240 -9.76 -18.69 6.99
CA ASN A 240 -10.38 -19.70 7.85
C ASN A 240 -10.95 -19.10 9.14
N ALA A 241 -10.22 -18.18 9.76
CA ALA A 241 -10.69 -17.46 10.95
C ALA A 241 -11.94 -16.60 10.64
N ALA A 242 -11.97 -15.93 9.49
CA ALA A 242 -13.13 -15.16 9.04
C ALA A 242 -14.34 -16.07 8.77
N ALA A 243 -14.14 -17.21 8.10
CA ALA A 243 -15.20 -18.18 7.83
C ALA A 243 -15.80 -18.75 9.14
N ALA A 244 -14.97 -19.03 10.15
CA ALA A 244 -15.39 -19.51 11.46
C ALA A 244 -16.12 -18.44 12.30
N SER A 245 -16.08 -17.16 11.90
CA SER A 245 -16.69 -16.05 12.66
C SER A 245 -18.21 -15.96 12.53
N GLY A 246 -18.84 -16.77 11.66
CA GLY A 246 -20.27 -16.71 11.42
C GLY A 246 -20.75 -15.41 10.74
N GLY A 247 -19.87 -14.75 9.98
CA GLY A 247 -20.18 -13.50 9.27
C GLY A 247 -19.93 -12.23 10.08
N ALA A 248 -19.29 -12.32 11.25
CA ALA A 248 -18.93 -11.13 12.03
C ALA A 248 -17.87 -10.25 11.33
N TRP A 249 -17.06 -10.84 10.46
CA TRP A 249 -16.13 -10.15 9.57
C TRP A 249 -15.73 -11.04 8.38
N HIS A 250 -15.19 -10.42 7.33
CA HIS A 250 -14.76 -11.09 6.11
C HIS A 250 -13.29 -10.80 5.78
N ALA A 251 -12.61 -11.78 5.19
CA ALA A 251 -11.26 -11.65 4.65
C ALA A 251 -11.24 -12.10 3.18
N ALA A 252 -10.15 -11.76 2.48
CA ALA A 252 -9.90 -12.34 1.16
C ALA A 252 -9.68 -13.85 1.31
N ARG A 253 -10.15 -14.64 0.34
CA ARG A 253 -9.95 -16.09 0.31
C ARG A 253 -8.88 -16.46 -0.70
N PRO A 254 -8.01 -17.45 -0.43
CA PRO A 254 -7.12 -17.98 -1.45
C PRO A 254 -7.92 -18.62 -2.58
N ILE A 255 -7.55 -18.31 -3.83
CA ILE A 255 -8.17 -18.87 -5.03
C ILE A 255 -7.20 -19.80 -5.75
N ALA A 256 -5.97 -19.34 -6.00
CA ALA A 256 -4.95 -20.11 -6.69
C ALA A 256 -3.56 -19.76 -6.16
N VAL A 257 -2.65 -20.74 -6.24
CA VAL A 257 -1.22 -20.56 -5.97
C VAL A 257 -0.47 -21.21 -7.12
N VAL A 258 0.47 -20.47 -7.71
CA VAL A 258 1.36 -20.99 -8.76
C VAL A 258 2.80 -20.75 -8.31
N PRO A 259 3.45 -21.72 -7.62
CA PRO A 259 4.78 -21.57 -7.07
C PRO A 259 5.84 -21.18 -8.10
N GLU A 260 5.74 -21.70 -9.32
CA GLU A 260 6.64 -21.44 -10.44
C GLU A 260 6.63 -19.95 -10.84
N TRP A 261 5.47 -19.31 -10.69
CA TRP A 261 5.29 -17.89 -10.96
C TRP A 261 5.50 -17.03 -9.69
N ARG A 262 5.73 -17.67 -8.53
CA ARG A 262 5.72 -17.02 -7.21
C ARG A 262 4.48 -16.14 -7.05
N PHE A 263 3.34 -16.73 -7.41
CA PHE A 263 2.10 -16.02 -7.66
C PHE A 263 0.95 -16.57 -6.79
N LEU A 264 0.19 -15.64 -6.20
CA LEU A 264 -0.97 -15.93 -5.36
C LEU A 264 -2.18 -15.16 -5.89
N VAL A 265 -3.29 -15.84 -6.11
CA VAL A 265 -4.59 -15.22 -6.43
C VAL A 265 -5.50 -15.33 -5.22
N GLN A 266 -6.17 -14.23 -4.89
CA GLN A 266 -7.15 -14.15 -3.80
C GLN A 266 -8.44 -13.48 -4.27
N SER A 267 -9.55 -13.77 -3.60
CA SER A 267 -10.83 -13.11 -3.86
C SER A 267 -10.75 -11.61 -3.53
N ALA A 268 -11.57 -10.80 -4.19
CA ALA A 268 -11.90 -9.48 -3.65
C ALA A 268 -12.67 -9.63 -2.34
N VAL A 269 -12.50 -8.65 -1.45
CA VAL A 269 -13.38 -8.46 -0.29
C VAL A 269 -14.46 -7.45 -0.71
N PRO A 270 -15.75 -7.78 -0.59
CA PRO A 270 -16.83 -6.89 -1.01
C PRO A 270 -16.81 -5.53 -0.30
N GLY A 271 -17.36 -4.51 -0.96
CA GLY A 271 -17.60 -3.20 -0.37
C GLY A 271 -16.63 -2.11 -0.78
N GLU A 272 -16.77 -0.95 -0.13
CA GLU A 272 -15.91 0.22 -0.30
C GLU A 272 -15.05 0.43 0.94
N ARG A 273 -13.89 1.11 0.81
CA ARG A 273 -13.04 1.35 1.97
C ARG A 273 -13.73 2.29 2.94
N PHE A 274 -13.65 2.00 4.25
CA PHE A 274 -14.20 2.87 5.29
C PHE A 274 -13.70 4.33 5.19
N ARG A 275 -12.48 4.53 4.67
CA ARG A 275 -11.95 5.86 4.35
C ARG A 275 -12.88 6.69 3.43
N GLN A 276 -13.58 6.09 2.47
CA GLN A 276 -14.52 6.81 1.60
C GLN A 276 -15.71 7.34 2.41
N ALA A 277 -16.31 6.53 3.28
CA ALA A 277 -17.37 7.00 4.17
C ALA A 277 -16.94 8.20 5.04
N LEU A 278 -15.68 8.23 5.49
CA LEU A 278 -15.12 9.41 6.17
C LEU A 278 -14.87 10.60 5.24
N ALA A 279 -14.49 10.35 3.99
CA ALA A 279 -14.26 11.37 2.97
C ALA A 279 -15.57 12.08 2.59
N ASP A 280 -16.67 11.34 2.55
CA ASP A 280 -18.03 11.78 2.17
C ASP A 280 -18.75 12.54 3.30
N LEU A 281 -18.22 12.53 4.51
CA LEU A 281 -18.59 13.51 5.54
C LEU A 281 -18.12 14.90 5.06
N THR A 282 -18.94 15.57 4.25
CA THR A 282 -18.70 16.92 3.76
C THR A 282 -18.63 17.92 4.90
N VAL A 283 -18.05 19.09 4.61
CA VAL A 283 -17.92 20.19 5.57
C VAL A 283 -19.29 20.81 5.87
N ASP A 284 -19.50 21.25 7.11
CA ASP A 284 -20.62 22.05 7.66
C ASP A 284 -22.07 21.48 7.53
N ASP A 285 -22.31 20.48 6.67
CA ASP A 285 -23.66 19.95 6.36
C ASP A 285 -23.80 18.43 6.54
N ALA A 286 -22.96 17.78 7.37
CA ALA A 286 -23.13 16.35 7.64
C ALA A 286 -24.51 16.10 8.26
N ARG A 287 -25.40 15.49 7.48
CA ARG A 287 -26.79 15.27 7.92
C ARG A 287 -26.78 14.33 9.12
N PRO A 288 -27.69 14.51 10.11
CA PRO A 288 -27.79 13.60 11.25
C PRO A 288 -27.86 12.11 10.87
N ASP A 289 -28.51 11.79 9.74
CA ASP A 289 -28.55 10.42 9.20
C ASP A 289 -27.18 9.87 8.79
N GLN A 290 -26.32 10.69 8.17
CA GLN A 290 -24.98 10.28 7.76
C GLN A 290 -24.10 10.03 8.99
N LEU A 291 -24.21 10.87 10.02
CA LEU A 291 -23.49 10.67 11.28
C LEU A 291 -23.95 9.38 11.98
N ARG A 292 -25.27 9.11 12.00
CA ARG A 292 -25.81 7.84 12.52
C ARG A 292 -25.31 6.64 11.72
N GLN A 293 -25.24 6.75 10.40
CA GLN A 293 -24.73 5.68 9.55
C GLN A 293 -23.25 5.39 9.84
N VAL A 294 -22.41 6.42 9.93
CA VAL A 294 -20.98 6.24 10.25
C VAL A 294 -20.80 5.69 11.67
N ALA A 295 -21.61 6.13 12.64
CA ALA A 295 -21.63 5.54 13.97
C ALA A 295 -21.95 4.03 13.92
N GLY A 296 -23.01 3.63 13.20
CA GLY A 296 -23.35 2.21 13.01
C GLY A 296 -22.25 1.41 12.32
N HIS A 297 -21.54 2.00 11.34
CA HIS A 297 -20.36 1.37 10.74
C HIS A 297 -19.23 1.19 11.77
N LEU A 298 -18.99 2.17 12.65
CA LEU A 298 -17.97 2.06 13.70
C LEU A 298 -18.31 0.96 14.72
N GLU A 299 -19.58 0.80 15.09
CA GLU A 299 -20.02 -0.33 15.92
C GLU A 299 -19.78 -1.68 15.22
N ALA A 300 -20.07 -1.76 13.91
CA ALA A 300 -19.80 -2.95 13.12
C ALA A 300 -18.30 -3.26 13.07
N VAL A 301 -17.45 -2.24 12.89
CA VAL A 301 -15.99 -2.37 12.92
C VAL A 301 -15.50 -2.83 14.31
N ALA A 302 -16.08 -2.30 15.40
CA ALA A 302 -15.76 -2.73 16.75
C ALA A 302 -16.10 -4.21 16.99
N ARG A 303 -17.26 -4.67 16.51
CA ARG A 303 -17.65 -6.09 16.53
C ARG A 303 -16.70 -6.95 15.69
N ALA A 304 -16.35 -6.50 14.50
CA ALA A 304 -15.47 -7.22 13.58
C ALA A 304 -14.06 -7.40 14.16
N VAL A 305 -13.40 -6.32 14.61
CA VAL A 305 -12.05 -6.41 15.21
C VAL A 305 -12.07 -7.25 16.48
N ARG A 306 -13.13 -7.18 17.29
CA ARG A 306 -13.26 -8.00 18.48
C ARG A 306 -13.44 -9.48 18.14
N SER A 307 -14.27 -9.80 17.16
CA SER A 307 -14.44 -11.17 16.68
C SER A 307 -13.14 -11.73 16.11
N MET A 308 -12.38 -10.93 15.38
CA MET A 308 -11.05 -11.30 14.87
C MET A 308 -10.08 -11.61 16.03
N GLN A 309 -10.01 -10.73 17.04
CA GLN A 309 -9.14 -10.93 18.21
C GLN A 309 -9.45 -12.22 18.99
N ARG A 310 -10.69 -12.71 18.96
CA ARG A 310 -11.09 -13.96 19.60
C ARG A 310 -10.81 -15.21 18.77
N ALA A 311 -10.38 -15.07 17.52
CA ALA A 311 -10.04 -16.22 16.69
C ALA A 311 -8.84 -16.97 17.30
N PRO A 312 -8.85 -18.31 17.37
CA PRO A 312 -7.79 -19.11 17.96
C PRO A 312 -6.58 -19.24 17.03
N VAL A 313 -5.96 -18.11 16.70
CA VAL A 313 -4.83 -18.01 15.77
C VAL A 313 -3.61 -17.50 16.51
N ALA A 314 -2.62 -18.37 16.69
CA ALA A 314 -1.33 -18.06 17.33
C ALA A 314 -0.19 -17.90 16.31
N GLN A 315 -0.47 -17.22 15.18
CA GLN A 315 0.51 -17.00 14.11
C GLN A 315 1.13 -15.59 14.21
N GLY A 316 2.39 -15.48 13.76
CA GLY A 316 3.11 -14.22 13.63
C GLY A 316 3.88 -13.78 14.88
N PRO A 317 4.58 -12.63 14.82
CA PRO A 317 5.42 -12.16 15.91
C PRO A 317 4.59 -11.78 17.14
N ARG A 318 5.16 -11.98 18.33
CA ARG A 318 4.62 -11.48 19.60
C ARG A 318 5.11 -10.06 19.85
N LEU A 319 4.19 -9.11 19.91
CA LEU A 319 4.41 -7.68 20.07
C LEU A 319 3.71 -7.21 21.35
N ASP A 320 4.36 -7.43 22.49
CA ASP A 320 3.91 -6.87 23.76
C ASP A 320 4.18 -5.35 23.83
N PHE A 321 3.69 -4.71 24.89
CA PHE A 321 3.89 -3.30 25.13
C PHE A 321 5.37 -2.89 25.14
N ALA A 322 6.24 -3.67 25.78
CA ALA A 322 7.66 -3.36 25.91
C ALA A 322 8.37 -3.38 24.54
N ALA A 323 8.08 -4.37 23.71
CA ALA A 323 8.59 -4.48 22.35
C ALA A 323 8.15 -3.30 21.48
N LEU A 324 6.85 -2.94 21.53
CA LEU A 324 6.31 -1.79 20.79
C LEU A 324 6.91 -0.46 21.26
N PHE A 325 7.08 -0.29 22.58
CA PHE A 325 7.67 0.90 23.17
C PHE A 325 9.16 1.06 22.83
N ALA A 326 9.93 -0.03 22.87
CA ALA A 326 11.35 -0.04 22.51
C ALA A 326 11.57 0.21 21.01
N ALA A 327 10.67 -0.28 20.14
CA ALA A 327 10.77 -0.11 18.69
C ALA A 327 10.79 1.36 18.23
N GLN A 328 10.29 2.29 19.05
CA GLN A 328 10.26 3.71 18.77
C GLN A 328 11.63 4.41 18.94
N GLN A 329 12.54 3.85 19.75
CA GLN A 329 13.75 4.55 20.19
C GLN A 329 14.64 5.01 19.04
N ARG A 330 14.92 4.12 18.07
CA ARG A 330 15.75 4.45 16.91
C ARG A 330 15.23 5.62 16.08
N ASN A 331 13.91 5.76 15.98
CA ASN A 331 13.32 6.88 15.24
C ASN A 331 13.34 8.18 16.06
N LEU A 332 13.25 8.07 17.38
CA LEU A 332 13.36 9.21 18.29
C LEU A 332 14.78 9.77 18.28
N ASP A 333 15.80 8.92 18.37
CA ASP A 333 17.21 9.34 18.31
C ASP A 333 17.50 10.07 17.00
N TYR A 334 17.02 9.51 15.88
CA TYR A 334 17.15 10.12 14.57
C TYR A 334 16.41 11.48 14.49
N LEU A 335 15.23 11.59 15.08
CA LEU A 335 14.50 12.85 15.16
C LEU A 335 15.25 13.88 16.02
N GLY A 336 15.91 13.47 17.11
CA GLY A 336 16.71 14.35 17.96
C GLY A 336 17.84 15.06 17.21
N GLY A 337 18.44 14.38 16.23
CA GLY A 337 19.44 14.97 15.33
C GLY A 337 18.89 16.00 14.33
N VAL A 338 17.56 16.09 14.15
CA VAL A 338 16.93 16.96 13.14
C VAL A 338 16.02 18.03 13.77
N HIS A 339 15.26 17.68 14.82
CA HIS A 339 14.31 18.58 15.48
C HIS A 339 14.21 18.30 16.99
N ASP A 340 15.25 18.74 17.71
CA ASP A 340 15.45 18.56 19.15
C ASP A 340 14.22 18.95 20.01
N GLY A 341 13.53 20.05 19.69
CA GLY A 341 12.34 20.48 20.44
C GLY A 341 11.21 19.43 20.45
N THR A 342 10.90 18.82 19.30
CA THR A 342 9.86 17.78 19.22
C THR A 342 10.34 16.47 19.84
N ALA A 343 11.62 16.15 19.71
CA ALA A 343 12.21 14.97 20.34
C ALA A 343 12.08 15.04 21.87
N ARG A 344 12.39 16.20 22.49
CA ARG A 344 12.24 16.40 23.94
C ARG A 344 10.80 16.26 24.42
N GLU A 345 9.82 16.76 23.65
CA GLU A 345 8.41 16.57 23.99
C GLU A 345 7.97 15.11 23.89
N LEU A 346 8.44 14.37 22.88
CA LEU A 346 8.19 12.93 22.77
C LEU A 346 8.88 12.13 23.89
N GLU A 347 10.07 12.53 24.33
CA GLU A 347 10.73 11.92 25.49
C GLU A 347 9.95 12.14 26.79
N ARG A 348 9.41 13.35 27.01
CA ARG A 348 8.51 13.64 28.14
C ARG A 348 7.29 12.74 28.11
N LEU A 349 6.66 12.64 26.94
CA LEU A 349 5.49 11.79 26.73
C LEU A 349 5.84 10.31 26.98
N ARG A 350 6.98 9.83 26.50
CA ARG A 350 7.44 8.45 26.72
C ARG A 350 7.67 8.12 28.19
N ARG A 351 8.26 9.03 28.97
CA ARG A 351 8.41 8.85 30.43
C ARG A 351 7.05 8.71 31.12
N GLU A 352 6.06 9.51 30.70
CA GLU A 352 4.71 9.41 31.25
C GLU A 352 4.00 8.12 30.83
N ILE A 353 4.14 7.71 29.57
CA ILE A 353 3.65 6.42 29.05
C ILE A 353 4.21 5.27 29.90
N GLU A 354 5.53 5.25 30.15
CA GLU A 354 6.18 4.24 30.99
C GLU A 354 5.65 4.24 32.43
N ARG A 355 5.49 5.44 33.04
CA ARG A 355 4.91 5.59 34.38
C ARG A 355 3.48 5.05 34.46
N VAL A 356 2.63 5.35 33.48
CA VAL A 356 1.25 4.87 33.43
C VAL A 356 1.22 3.36 33.15
N ALA A 357 2.09 2.86 32.28
CA ALA A 357 2.22 1.43 31.98
C ALA A 357 2.59 0.60 33.22
N ALA A 358 3.53 1.08 34.04
CA ALA A 358 3.93 0.41 35.28
C ALA A 358 2.77 0.28 36.29
N ALA A 359 1.78 1.18 36.22
CA ALA A 359 0.61 1.20 37.09
C ALA A 359 -0.66 0.61 36.44
N THR A 360 -0.56 0.03 35.24
CA THR A 360 -1.72 -0.49 34.50
C THR A 360 -1.45 -1.92 34.04
N PRO A 361 -2.18 -2.93 34.55
CA PRO A 361 -1.98 -4.33 34.18
C PRO A 361 -2.00 -4.55 32.67
N ALA A 362 -1.12 -5.42 32.17
CA ALA A 362 -1.12 -5.87 30.79
C ALA A 362 -2.31 -6.80 30.51
N SER A 363 -2.80 -6.77 29.27
CA SER A 363 -3.77 -7.76 28.78
C SER A 363 -3.07 -8.95 28.14
N ASP A 364 -3.76 -10.08 28.02
CA ASP A 364 -3.27 -11.22 27.26
C ASP A 364 -3.12 -10.87 25.77
N LEU A 365 -2.12 -11.46 25.11
CA LEU A 365 -1.94 -11.27 23.67
C LEU A 365 -3.00 -12.06 22.89
N VAL A 366 -3.58 -11.41 21.90
CA VAL A 366 -4.59 -11.96 20.99
C VAL A 366 -4.13 -11.82 19.55
N LEU A 367 -4.86 -12.43 18.61
CA LEU A 367 -4.67 -12.17 17.19
C LEU A 367 -4.79 -10.66 16.94
N SER A 368 -3.73 -10.08 16.42
CA SER A 368 -3.67 -8.69 16.03
C SER A 368 -3.41 -8.56 14.53
N HIS A 369 -4.08 -7.61 13.89
CA HIS A 369 -3.84 -7.23 12.51
C HIS A 369 -2.51 -6.48 12.34
N GLY A 370 -2.16 -5.61 13.29
CA GLY A 370 -0.90 -4.86 13.29
C GLY A 370 -0.80 -3.69 12.29
N ASP A 371 -1.86 -3.43 11.51
CA ASP A 371 -2.01 -2.27 10.63
C ASP A 371 -3.50 -1.94 10.44
N PHE A 372 -4.29 -2.03 11.52
CA PHE A 372 -5.75 -1.88 11.47
C PHE A 372 -6.19 -0.41 11.31
N ALA A 373 -5.91 0.20 10.17
CA ALA A 373 -6.35 1.56 9.83
C ALA A 373 -7.67 1.55 9.05
N HIS A 374 -8.38 2.69 9.04
CA HIS A 374 -9.59 2.89 8.22
C HIS A 374 -9.40 2.67 6.70
N GLY A 375 -8.15 2.57 6.20
CA GLY A 375 -7.85 2.20 4.82
C GLY A 375 -7.90 0.69 4.54
N ASN A 376 -7.84 -0.14 5.59
CA ASN A 376 -7.80 -1.60 5.54
C ASN A 376 -9.13 -2.23 5.96
N VAL A 377 -10.17 -1.40 6.13
CA VAL A 377 -11.54 -1.82 6.45
C VAL A 377 -12.40 -1.57 5.21
N MET A 378 -13.18 -2.57 4.82
CA MET A 378 -14.15 -2.55 3.73
C MET A 378 -15.57 -2.62 4.30
N LEU A 379 -16.50 -1.85 3.74
CA LEU A 379 -17.90 -1.81 4.14
C LEU A 379 -18.81 -2.27 2.99
N HIS A 380 -19.65 -3.25 3.25
CA HIS A 380 -20.74 -3.65 2.36
C HIS A 380 -22.05 -3.69 3.15
N GLY A 381 -22.79 -2.57 3.14
CA GLY A 381 -23.88 -2.38 4.09
C GLY A 381 -23.35 -2.44 5.53
N ASN A 382 -23.85 -3.39 6.33
CA ASN A 382 -23.40 -3.60 7.71
C ASN A 382 -22.28 -4.65 7.84
N GLU A 383 -21.89 -5.30 6.74
CA GLU A 383 -20.81 -6.27 6.73
C GLU A 383 -19.45 -5.58 6.70
N VAL A 384 -18.50 -6.12 7.47
CA VAL A 384 -17.15 -5.57 7.60
C VAL A 384 -16.14 -6.53 7.01
N GLY A 385 -15.47 -6.09 5.97
CA GLY A 385 -14.28 -6.74 5.42
C GLY A 385 -13.00 -6.16 6.02
N ILE A 386 -12.01 -7.02 6.25
CA ILE A 386 -10.67 -6.63 6.71
C ILE A 386 -9.65 -7.15 5.69
N ILE A 387 -8.74 -6.28 5.26
CA ILE A 387 -7.73 -6.58 4.24
C ILE A 387 -6.34 -6.23 4.75
N ASP A 388 -5.30 -6.74 4.08
CA ASP A 388 -3.89 -6.41 4.34
C ASP A 388 -3.34 -6.92 5.70
N PHE A 389 -3.41 -8.23 5.90
CA PHE A 389 -2.87 -8.93 7.06
C PHE A 389 -1.34 -9.12 7.03
N ASP A 390 -0.59 -8.41 6.17
CA ASP A 390 0.87 -8.58 6.03
C ASP A 390 1.65 -8.28 7.33
N ARG A 391 1.01 -7.60 8.30
CA ARG A 391 1.57 -7.30 9.64
C ARG A 391 0.93 -8.07 10.78
N MET A 392 0.13 -9.09 10.47
CA MET A 392 -0.55 -9.86 11.52
C MET A 392 0.45 -10.48 12.50
N GLY A 393 0.03 -10.58 13.75
CA GLY A 393 0.83 -11.15 14.82
C GLY A 393 0.00 -11.29 16.09
N GLN A 394 0.68 -11.26 17.23
CA GLN A 394 0.07 -11.36 18.55
C GLN A 394 0.36 -10.07 19.31
N ALA A 395 -0.67 -9.32 19.70
CA ALA A 395 -0.53 -8.10 20.49
C ALA A 395 -1.66 -7.98 21.51
N GLU A 396 -1.54 -7.07 22.47
CA GLU A 396 -2.66 -6.78 23.36
C GLU A 396 -3.86 -6.24 22.55
N PRO A 397 -5.11 -6.56 22.92
CA PRO A 397 -6.30 -6.18 22.14
C PRO A 397 -6.41 -4.66 21.90
N ALA A 398 -5.90 -3.87 22.85
CA ALA A 398 -5.86 -2.42 22.77
C ALA A 398 -5.02 -1.89 21.59
N TYR A 399 -4.08 -2.67 21.05
CA TYR A 399 -3.15 -2.22 20.01
C TYR A 399 -3.85 -1.86 18.70
N ASP A 400 -4.64 -2.78 18.12
CA ASP A 400 -5.34 -2.52 16.85
C ASP A 400 -6.39 -1.41 16.99
N VAL A 401 -7.04 -1.32 18.16
CA VAL A 401 -8.05 -0.29 18.44
C VAL A 401 -7.41 1.08 18.57
N ALA A 402 -6.30 1.18 19.30
CA ALA A 402 -5.52 2.41 19.38
C ALA A 402 -4.93 2.83 18.03
N TYR A 403 -4.50 1.86 17.21
CA TYR A 403 -4.02 2.11 15.86
C TYR A 403 -5.13 2.69 14.98
N PHE A 404 -6.33 2.10 15.01
CA PHE A 404 -7.49 2.61 14.27
C PHE A 404 -7.86 4.04 14.71
N LEU A 405 -7.96 4.27 16.01
CA LEU A 405 -8.23 5.59 16.60
C LEU A 405 -7.16 6.62 16.23
N THR A 406 -5.89 6.25 16.23
CA THR A 406 -4.78 7.11 15.81
C THR A 406 -4.93 7.58 14.36
N HIS A 407 -5.36 6.69 13.46
CA HIS A 407 -5.61 7.07 12.06
C HIS A 407 -6.86 7.95 11.92
N LEU A 408 -7.93 7.75 12.70
CA LEU A 408 -9.08 8.66 12.74
C LEU A 408 -8.72 10.04 13.27
N THR A 409 -7.92 10.11 14.34
CA THR A 409 -7.39 11.36 14.89
C THR A 409 -6.49 12.06 13.87
N SER A 410 -5.65 11.32 13.15
CA SER A 410 -4.83 11.86 12.07
C SER A 410 -5.65 12.42 10.92
N PHE A 411 -6.70 11.73 10.51
CA PHE A 411 -7.66 12.22 9.52
C PHE A 411 -8.30 13.54 9.99
N THR A 412 -8.72 13.59 11.25
CA THR A 412 -9.32 14.79 11.87
C THR A 412 -8.38 15.99 11.86
N LEU A 413 -7.11 15.79 12.24
CA LEU A 413 -6.08 16.85 12.26
C LEU A 413 -5.76 17.37 10.85
N ARG A 414 -5.88 16.52 9.82
CA ARG A 414 -5.71 16.90 8.41
C ARG A 414 -6.92 17.61 7.83
N HIS A 415 -8.09 17.43 8.43
CA HIS A 415 -9.36 18.03 8.01
C HIS A 415 -10.06 18.75 9.17
N PRO A 416 -9.51 19.88 9.68
CA PRO A 416 -10.01 20.54 10.90
C PRO A 416 -11.50 20.90 10.88
N ARG A 417 -12.04 21.20 9.69
CA ARG A 417 -13.48 21.49 9.50
C ARG A 417 -14.40 20.32 9.85
N ARG A 418 -13.87 19.09 9.91
CA ARG A 418 -14.63 17.87 10.26
C ARG A 418 -14.49 17.48 11.73
N ALA A 419 -13.67 18.20 12.51
CA ALA A 419 -13.32 17.80 13.87
C ALA A 419 -14.52 17.75 14.82
N ALA A 420 -15.51 18.64 14.64
CA ALA A 420 -16.71 18.66 15.47
C ALA A 420 -17.51 17.36 15.38
N HIS A 421 -17.50 16.69 14.23
CA HIS A 421 -18.19 15.41 14.02
C HIS A 421 -17.30 14.21 14.35
N MET A 422 -16.01 14.28 14.01
CA MET A 422 -15.10 13.16 14.18
C MET A 422 -14.78 12.84 15.64
N ARG A 423 -14.68 13.84 16.53
CA ARG A 423 -14.40 13.61 17.96
C ARG A 423 -15.47 12.72 18.61
N PRO A 424 -16.79 13.05 18.51
CA PRO A 424 -17.85 12.15 18.99
C PRO A 424 -17.82 10.74 18.37
N LEU A 425 -17.47 10.62 17.08
CA LEU A 425 -17.37 9.32 16.41
C LEU A 425 -16.22 8.47 16.97
N CYS A 426 -15.05 9.08 17.24
CA CYS A 426 -13.95 8.39 17.90
C CYS A 426 -14.35 7.92 19.32
N ASP A 427 -15.07 8.76 20.07
CA ASP A 427 -15.55 8.40 21.41
C ASP A 427 -16.58 7.27 21.36
N HIS A 428 -17.49 7.31 20.37
CA HIS A 428 -18.46 6.26 20.14
C HIS A 428 -17.80 4.92 19.78
N PHE A 429 -16.81 4.90 18.88
CA PHE A 429 -16.05 3.69 18.57
C PHE A 429 -15.32 3.13 19.80
N ARG A 430 -14.72 4.02 20.61
CA ARG A 430 -14.02 3.63 21.84
C ARG A 430 -14.98 2.97 22.83
N ALA A 431 -16.15 3.57 23.06
CA ALA A 431 -17.17 3.03 23.95
C ALA A 431 -17.67 1.67 23.45
N ALA A 432 -18.05 1.57 22.17
CA ALA A 432 -18.54 0.33 21.56
C ALA A 432 -17.52 -0.81 21.68
N TYR A 433 -16.23 -0.54 21.49
CA TYR A 433 -15.20 -1.57 21.66
C TYR A 433 -15.05 -2.02 23.13
N LEU A 434 -14.99 -1.07 24.08
CA LEU A 434 -14.83 -1.38 25.49
C LEU A 434 -16.02 -2.18 26.05
N GLU A 435 -17.23 -1.93 25.57
CA GLU A 435 -18.42 -2.75 25.91
C GLU A 435 -18.27 -4.21 25.44
N LEU A 436 -17.62 -4.44 24.29
CA LEU A 436 -17.39 -5.78 23.73
C LEU A 436 -16.17 -6.49 24.33
N ALA A 437 -15.29 -5.74 25.01
CA ALA A 437 -14.04 -6.21 25.59
C ALA A 437 -13.89 -5.71 27.04
N PRO A 438 -14.74 -6.16 27.98
CA PRO A 438 -14.73 -5.71 29.37
C PRO A 438 -13.42 -6.03 30.10
N GLU A 439 -12.61 -6.97 29.59
CA GLU A 439 -11.28 -7.25 30.13
C GLU A 439 -10.24 -6.17 29.77
N VAL A 440 -10.50 -5.34 28.76
CA VAL A 440 -9.62 -4.23 28.37
C VAL A 440 -10.05 -2.99 29.14
N SER A 441 -9.25 -2.61 30.15
CA SER A 441 -9.57 -1.39 30.89
C SER A 441 -9.50 -0.14 29.99
N PRO A 442 -10.36 0.88 30.21
CA PRO A 442 -10.28 2.14 29.48
C PRO A 442 -8.91 2.82 29.63
N ARG A 443 -8.28 2.64 30.79
CA ARG A 443 -6.93 3.12 31.09
C ARG A 443 -5.87 2.45 30.21
N ARG A 444 -5.97 1.13 29.98
CA ARG A 444 -5.05 0.39 29.10
C ARG A 444 -5.21 0.82 27.64
N LEU A 445 -6.44 1.01 27.17
CA LEU A 445 -6.68 1.52 25.82
C LEU A 445 -6.11 2.93 25.63
N ALA A 446 -6.35 3.85 26.57
CA ALA A 446 -5.81 5.21 26.51
C ALA A 446 -4.27 5.25 26.51
N LEU A 447 -3.63 4.34 27.25
CA LEU A 447 -2.18 4.15 27.21
C LEU A 447 -1.69 3.73 25.82
N TYR A 448 -2.36 2.77 25.18
CA TYR A 448 -2.03 2.35 23.81
C TYR A 448 -2.30 3.43 22.77
N GLU A 449 -3.34 4.24 22.95
CA GLU A 449 -3.59 5.42 22.09
C GLU A 449 -2.39 6.38 22.16
N ALA A 450 -1.93 6.74 23.37
CA ALA A 450 -0.75 7.60 23.53
C ALA A 450 0.53 6.98 22.93
N LEU A 451 0.70 5.66 23.11
CA LEU A 451 1.79 4.91 22.51
C LEU A 451 1.77 4.98 20.97
N ASP A 452 0.63 4.74 20.32
CA ASP A 452 0.58 4.74 18.86
C ASP A 452 0.58 6.15 18.26
N LEU A 453 -0.02 7.14 18.92
CA LEU A 453 0.06 8.56 18.51
C LEU A 453 1.53 9.03 18.47
N SER A 454 2.33 8.71 19.50
CA SER A 454 3.77 9.00 19.52
C SER A 454 4.53 8.24 18.44
N ALA A 455 4.23 6.95 18.24
CA ALA A 455 4.78 6.16 17.14
C ALA A 455 4.42 6.75 15.76
N TYR A 456 3.21 7.28 15.60
CA TYR A 456 2.71 7.84 14.34
C TYR A 456 3.51 9.08 13.93
N VAL A 457 3.85 9.96 14.87
CA VAL A 457 4.74 11.11 14.63
C VAL A 457 6.07 10.64 14.07
N LEU A 458 6.70 9.68 14.75
CA LEU A 458 8.00 9.11 14.38
C LEU A 458 7.96 8.39 13.01
N ARG A 459 6.89 7.62 12.72
CA ARG A 459 6.70 6.92 11.43
C ARG A 459 6.53 7.88 10.26
N ASN A 460 5.85 9.02 10.46
CA ASN A 460 5.57 9.97 9.38
C ASN A 460 6.70 10.97 9.17
N PHE A 461 7.55 11.22 10.16
CA PHE A 461 8.74 12.06 10.02
C PHE A 461 9.61 11.63 8.83
N ARG A 462 9.86 10.32 8.69
CA ARG A 462 10.66 9.74 7.59
C ARG A 462 10.03 9.92 6.20
N LYS A 463 8.76 10.31 6.10
CA LYS A 463 8.03 10.44 4.83
C LYS A 463 8.06 11.86 4.24
N GLN A 464 8.72 12.83 4.89
CA GLN A 464 9.01 14.18 4.39
C GLN A 464 7.85 14.94 3.69
N SER A 465 6.57 14.70 4.04
CA SER A 465 5.43 15.34 3.37
C SER A 465 5.26 16.80 3.82
N HIS A 466 6.11 17.68 3.28
CA HIS A 466 6.25 19.11 3.56
C HIS A 466 6.54 19.40 5.05
N GLN A 467 7.80 19.67 5.39
CA GLN A 467 8.30 19.83 6.77
C GLN A 467 7.37 20.64 7.68
N ALA A 468 6.86 21.79 7.22
CA ALA A 468 5.95 22.64 8.00
C ALA A 468 4.58 22.00 8.28
N ARG A 469 4.01 21.26 7.33
CA ARG A 469 2.74 20.54 7.52
C ARG A 469 2.92 19.36 8.46
N TRP A 470 4.02 18.63 8.32
CA TRP A 470 4.37 17.54 9.21
C TRP A 470 4.51 18.04 10.66
N LEU A 471 5.23 19.14 10.91
CA LEU A 471 5.38 19.70 12.26
C LEU A 471 4.03 20.07 12.89
N LYS A 472 3.15 20.74 12.14
CA LYS A 472 1.80 21.06 12.63
C LYS A 472 1.00 19.82 13.01
N TRP A 473 1.04 18.79 12.17
CA TRP A 473 0.35 17.53 12.49
C TRP A 473 1.01 16.83 13.67
N ALA A 474 2.34 16.83 13.77
CA ALA A 474 3.07 16.22 14.88
C ALA A 474 2.68 16.84 16.23
N SER A 475 2.60 18.17 16.32
CA SER A 475 2.14 18.85 17.54
C SER A 475 0.73 18.40 17.94
N GLY A 476 -0.23 18.37 17.00
CA GLY A 476 -1.60 17.93 17.31
C GLY A 476 -1.68 16.46 17.74
N GLN A 477 -0.81 15.59 17.22
CA GLN A 477 -0.72 14.18 17.65
C GLN A 477 -0.15 14.06 19.07
N ILE A 478 0.87 14.86 19.41
CA ILE A 478 1.47 14.90 20.74
C ILE A 478 0.47 15.44 21.77
N GLU A 479 -0.26 16.51 21.44
CA GLU A 479 -1.35 17.05 22.27
C GLU A 479 -2.43 15.99 22.52
N SER A 480 -2.88 15.30 21.46
CA SER A 480 -3.86 14.21 21.58
C SER A 480 -3.35 13.08 22.49
N ALA A 481 -2.05 12.76 22.43
CA ALA A 481 -1.46 11.72 23.28
C ALA A 481 -1.46 12.12 24.76
N TRP A 482 -1.13 13.37 25.08
CA TRP A 482 -1.24 13.91 26.43
C TRP A 482 -2.69 13.89 26.94
N GLU A 483 -3.66 14.32 26.13
CA GLU A 483 -5.09 14.25 26.49
C GLU A 483 -5.53 12.82 26.86
N ARG A 484 -5.01 11.81 26.14
CA ARG A 484 -5.30 10.40 26.45
C ARG A 484 -4.66 9.94 27.76
N LEU A 485 -3.42 10.34 28.05
CA LEU A 485 -2.77 10.00 29.33
C LEU A 485 -3.45 10.70 30.52
N ASP A 486 -3.87 11.96 30.36
CA ASP A 486 -4.64 12.67 31.39
C ASP A 486 -5.97 11.99 31.67
N HIS A 487 -6.65 11.53 30.61
CA HIS A 487 -7.87 10.74 30.77
C HIS A 487 -7.59 9.41 31.48
N ALA A 488 -6.52 8.69 31.10
CA ALA A 488 -6.10 7.46 31.74
C ALA A 488 -5.84 7.67 33.25
N ALA A 489 -5.23 8.79 33.62
CA ALA A 489 -4.96 9.18 34.99
C ALA A 489 -6.22 9.49 35.82
N ARG A 490 -7.27 10.03 35.18
CA ARG A 490 -8.57 10.32 35.83
C ARG A 490 -9.40 9.05 36.06
N VAL A 491 -9.52 8.20 35.03
CA VAL A 491 -10.36 6.99 35.11
C VAL A 491 -9.86 5.99 36.17
N GLY A 492 -8.57 5.99 36.49
CA GLY A 492 -8.00 5.13 37.55
C GLY A 492 -8.15 5.66 38.99
N ARG A 493 -8.84 6.79 39.23
CA ARG A 493 -9.12 7.30 40.58
C ARG A 493 -10.53 6.96 41.09
N ASP A 494 -11.42 6.57 40.18
CA ASP A 494 -12.85 6.33 40.47
C ASP A 494 -13.21 4.83 40.53
N SER A 495 -12.20 3.96 40.45
CA SER A 495 -12.28 2.49 40.56
C SER A 495 -11.32 2.02 41.63
#